data_AF-A0A7W5FIE2-F1
#
_entry.id   AF-A0A7W5FIE2-F1
#
_cell.length_a   1.000
_cell.length_b   1.000
_cell.length_c   1.000
_cell.angle_alpha   90.00
_cell.angle_beta   90.00
_cell.angle_gamma   90.00
#
_symmetry.space_group_name_H-M   'P 1'
#
loop_
_entity.id
_entity.type
_entity.pdbx_description
1 polymer ?
#
loop_
_entity_poly.entity_id
_entity_poly.type
_entity_poly.pdbx_seq_one_letter_code
_entity_poly.pdbx_strand_id
1 'polypeptide(L)' 'MTVTEAPHQPVHSVAGNSASDLLAAMATASPGRHRDRLRAQAIEAWLPLARHLAHRYSGRGEPTDDLIQTATVGLIKAV' A
#
# COMPACT_ATOMS: atom_id res chain seq x y z
N MET A 1 21.52 -2.66 -32.69
CA MET A 1 22.03 -2.21 -31.38
C MET A 1 20.89 -2.35 -30.39
N THR A 2 20.77 -3.55 -29.81
CA THR A 2 19.64 -3.97 -28.96
C THR A 2 19.83 -3.45 -27.54
N VAL A 3 18.82 -2.74 -27.04
CA VAL A 3 18.74 -2.24 -25.67
C VAL A 3 18.70 -3.44 -24.72
N THR A 4 19.73 -3.57 -23.87
CA THR A 4 19.73 -4.49 -22.73
C THR A 4 18.79 -3.89 -21.67
N GLU A 5 17.57 -4.42 -21.60
CA GLU A 5 16.66 -4.15 -20.48
C GLU A 5 17.21 -4.87 -19.23
N ALA A 6 17.62 -4.09 -18.24
CA ALA A 6 18.03 -4.58 -16.95
C ALA A 6 16.80 -5.19 -16.23
N PRO A 7 16.96 -6.28 -15.45
CA PRO A 7 15.84 -6.88 -14.74
C PRO A 7 15.26 -5.89 -13.72
N HIS A 8 13.96 -5.60 -13.86
CA HIS A 8 13.17 -4.91 -12.85
C HIS A 8 13.30 -5.64 -11.51
N GLN A 9 14.12 -5.09 -10.62
CA GLN A 9 14.30 -5.55 -9.25
C GLN A 9 12.93 -5.55 -8.56
N PRO A 10 12.44 -6.69 -8.03
CA PRO A 10 11.30 -6.68 -7.13
C PRO A 10 11.76 -6.05 -5.82
N VAL A 11 11.58 -4.73 -5.69
CA VAL A 11 11.73 -4.06 -4.40
C VAL A 11 10.52 -4.50 -3.58
N HIS A 12 10.67 -5.49 -2.70
CA HIS A 12 9.85 -5.74 -1.49
C HIS A 12 10.41 -7.01 -0.83
N SER A 13 11.66 -6.97 -0.40
CA SER A 13 12.15 -7.93 0.60
C SER A 13 12.86 -7.15 1.69
N VAL A 14 12.06 -6.73 2.66
CA VAL A 14 12.55 -6.52 4.02
C VAL A 14 12.02 -7.73 4.77
N ALA A 15 12.90 -8.50 5.39
CA ALA A 15 12.47 -9.56 6.32
C ALA A 15 11.63 -8.91 7.43
N GLY A 16 10.30 -9.10 7.37
CA GLY A 16 9.35 -8.47 8.29
C GLY A 16 7.96 -8.42 7.66
N ASN A 17 7.05 -9.23 8.20
CA ASN A 17 5.58 -9.25 8.03
C ASN A 17 5.02 -8.67 6.72
N SER A 18 4.42 -9.54 5.89
CA SER A 18 3.58 -9.12 4.76
C SER A 18 2.53 -8.10 5.20
N ALA A 19 2.06 -7.26 4.28
CA ALA A 19 0.97 -6.32 4.55
C ALA A 19 -0.28 -7.02 5.15
N SER A 20 -0.52 -8.28 4.75
CA SER A 20 -1.54 -9.15 5.35
C SER A 20 -1.21 -9.61 6.77
N ASP A 21 0.06 -9.89 7.06
CA ASP A 21 0.50 -10.32 8.40
C ASP A 21 0.35 -9.19 9.42
N LEU A 22 0.58 -7.94 9.00
CA LEU A 22 0.35 -6.75 9.83
C LEU A 22 -1.13 -6.59 10.19
N LEU A 23 -2.04 -6.83 9.24
CA LEU A 23 -3.48 -6.85 9.51
C LEU A 23 -3.87 -7.97 10.48
N ALA A 24 -3.33 -9.18 10.28
CA ALA A 24 -3.59 -10.31 11.16
C ALA A 24 -3.11 -10.04 12.59
N ALA A 25 -1.90 -9.49 12.76
CA ALA A 25 -1.36 -9.09 14.05
C ALA A 25 -2.19 -7.97 14.69
N MET A 26 -2.63 -6.98 13.92
CA MET A 26 -3.49 -5.90 14.40
C MET A 26 -4.83 -6.45 14.90
N ALA A 27 -5.42 -7.41 14.20
CA ALA A 27 -6.72 -7.99 14.56
C ALA A 27 -6.69 -8.64 15.95
N THR A 28 -5.58 -9.27 16.34
CA THR A 28 -5.41 -9.91 17.65
C THR A 28 -4.87 -9.00 18.74
N ALA A 29 -4.40 -7.79 18.41
CA ALA A 29 -3.82 -6.87 19.38
C ALA A 29 -4.91 -6.16 20.21
N SER A 30 -4.68 -6.08 21.52
CA SER A 30 -5.49 -5.25 22.43
C SER A 30 -5.44 -3.77 22.04
N PRO A 31 -6.50 -2.99 22.30
CA PRO A 31 -6.50 -1.56 22.05
C PRO A 31 -5.32 -0.84 22.72
N GLY A 32 -4.71 0.11 22.00
CA GLY A 32 -3.62 0.95 22.50
C GLY A 32 -2.47 1.12 21.51
N ARG A 33 -1.38 1.75 21.97
CA ARG A 33 -0.26 2.21 21.13
C ARG A 33 0.39 1.12 20.26
N HIS A 34 0.31 -0.15 20.66
CA HIS A 34 0.84 -1.24 19.83
C HIS A 34 -0.05 -1.49 18.62
N ARG A 35 -1.38 -1.58 18.82
CA ARG A 35 -2.37 -1.70 17.75
C ARG A 35 -2.31 -0.52 16.79
N ASP A 36 -2.13 0.70 17.32
CA ASP A 36 -2.00 1.92 16.49
C ASP A 36 -0.75 1.87 15.58
N ARG A 37 0.36 1.33 16.09
CA ARG A 37 1.58 1.14 15.30
C ARG A 37 1.40 0.07 14.21
N LEU A 38 0.76 -1.04 14.54
CA LEU A 38 0.43 -2.08 13.55
C LEU A 38 -0.49 -1.54 12.46
N ARG A 39 -1.47 -0.71 12.84
CA ARG A 39 -2.36 -0.01 11.90
C ARG A 39 -1.56 0.87 10.93
N ALA A 40 -0.68 1.73 11.44
CA ALA A 40 0.12 2.63 10.62
C ALA A 40 1.03 1.85 9.64
N GLN A 41 1.69 0.80 10.14
CA GLN A 41 2.53 -0.08 9.33
C GLN A 41 1.71 -0.80 8.24
N ALA A 42 0.51 -1.30 8.56
CA ALA A 42 -0.36 -1.94 7.59
C ALA A 42 -0.78 -0.94 6.48
N ILE A 43 -1.18 0.28 6.84
CA ILE A 43 -1.52 1.33 5.87
C ILE A 43 -0.33 1.59 4.94
N GLU A 44 0.86 1.83 5.49
CA GLU A 44 2.07 2.09 4.70
C GLU A 44 2.42 0.94 3.76
N ALA A 45 2.31 -0.30 4.24
CA ALA A 45 2.59 -1.50 3.45
C ALA A 45 1.62 -1.67 2.27
N TRP A 46 0.37 -1.22 2.41
CA TRP A 46 -0.65 -1.30 1.35
C TRP A 46 -0.70 -0.07 0.42
N LEU A 47 0.07 1.00 0.68
CA LEU A 47 0.13 2.19 -0.18
C LEU A 47 0.47 1.89 -1.65
N PRO A 48 1.42 0.99 -1.99
CA PRO A 48 1.71 0.66 -3.39
C PRO A 48 0.50 0.09 -4.14
N LEU A 49 -0.32 -0.74 -3.48
CA LEU A 49 -1.55 -1.28 -4.08
C LEU A 49 -2.58 -0.17 -4.32
N ALA A 50 -2.78 0.71 -3.34
CA ALA A 50 -3.71 1.84 -3.48
C ALA A 50 -3.30 2.74 -4.67
N ARG A 51 -2.01 3.03 -4.81
CA ARG A 51 -1.47 3.77 -5.97
C ARG A 51 -1.68 3.01 -7.27
N HIS A 52 -1.42 1.71 -7.31
CA HIS A 52 -1.65 0.89 -8.50
C HIS A 52 -3.13 0.92 -8.94
N LEU A 53 -4.05 0.80 -7.99
CA LEU A 53 -5.49 0.92 -8.25
C LEU A 53 -5.85 2.30 -8.79
N ALA A 54 -5.35 3.39 -8.20
CA ALA A 54 -5.60 4.75 -8.70
C ALA A 54 -5.17 4.93 -10.17
N HIS A 55 -3.99 4.43 -10.53
CA HIS A 55 -3.49 4.49 -11.92
C HIS A 55 -4.40 3.76 -12.91
N ARG A 56 -5.02 2.64 -12.50
CA ARG A 56 -5.98 1.90 -13.32
C ARG A 56 -7.24 2.72 -13.68
N TYR A 57 -7.61 3.69 -12.85
CA TYR A 57 -8.76 4.56 -13.08
C TYR A 57 -8.39 5.91 -13.71
N SER A 58 -7.10 6.16 -13.99
CA SER A 58 -6.63 7.39 -14.63
C SER A 58 -7.16 7.55 -16.07
N GLY A 59 -7.08 8.77 -16.60
CA GLY A 59 -7.50 9.10 -17.97
C GLY A 59 -9.01 9.21 -18.17
N ARG A 60 -9.78 9.39 -17.09
CA ARG A 60 -11.26 9.45 -17.12
C ARG A 60 -11.85 10.83 -16.79
N GLY A 61 -11.04 11.88 -16.88
CA GLY A 61 -11.45 13.26 -16.59
C GLY A 61 -11.10 13.76 -15.19
N GLU A 62 -10.68 12.88 -14.28
CA GLU A 62 -10.13 13.25 -12.97
C GLU A 62 -8.59 13.23 -12.98
N PRO A 63 -7.91 14.19 -12.31
CA PRO A 63 -6.47 14.17 -12.13
C PRO A 63 -6.00 12.90 -11.41
N THR A 64 -4.87 12.33 -11.87
CA THR A 64 -4.30 11.12 -11.26
C THR A 64 -3.98 11.30 -9.77
N ASP A 65 -3.55 12.50 -9.36
CA ASP A 65 -3.23 12.80 -7.97
C ASP A 65 -4.48 12.76 -7.06
N ASP A 66 -5.63 13.20 -7.57
CA ASP A 66 -6.91 13.14 -6.85
C ASP A 66 -7.39 11.67 -6.72
N LEU A 67 -7.16 10.85 -7.74
CA LEU A 67 -7.41 9.41 -7.68
C LEU A 67 -6.48 8.72 -6.66
N ILE A 68 -5.21 9.10 -6.60
CA ILE A 68 -4.25 8.59 -5.61
C ILE A 68 -4.69 9.00 -4.20
N GLN A 69 -5.10 10.26 -4.00
CA GLN A 69 -5.60 10.73 -2.72
C GLN A 69 -6.84 9.96 -2.29
N THR A 70 -7.80 9.80 -3.20
CA THR A 70 -9.04 9.04 -2.96
C THR A 70 -8.75 7.59 -2.60
N ALA A 71 -7.86 6.92 -3.34
CA ALA A 71 -7.44 5.55 -3.04
C ALA A 71 -6.73 5.44 -1.68
N THR A 72 -5.91 6.43 -1.33
CA THR A 72 -5.21 6.48 -0.04
C THR A 72 -6.18 6.66 1.12
N VAL A 73 -7.16 7.57 1.01
CA VAL A 73 -8.23 7.72 2.00
C VAL A 73 -9.06 6.45 2.12
N GLY A 74 -9.39 5.81 0.99
CA GLY A 74 -10.08 4.52 0.97
C GLY A 74 -9.33 3.44 1.73
N LEU A 75 -8.01 3.34 1.51
CA LEU A 75 -7.14 2.43 2.25
C LEU A 75 -7.15 2.70 3.76
N ILE A 76 -6.97 3.97 4.17
CA ILE A 76 -6.96 4.36 5.59
C ILE A 76 -8.28 3.99 6.27
N LYS A 77 -9.42 4.09 5.57
CA LYS A 77 -10.74 3.74 6.12
C LYS A 77 -11.00 2.23 6.15
N ALA A 78 -10.34 1.45 5.29
CA ALA A 78 -10.55 0.01 5.17
C ALA A 78 -9.74 -0.80 6.20
N VAL A 79 -8.54 -0.31 6.54
CA VAL A 79 -7.75 -0.81 7.67
C VAL A 79 -8.48 -0.46 8.96
#